data_AF-A0A8X7SAI9-F1
#
_entry.id   AF-A0A8X7SAI9-F1
#
_cell.length_a   1.000
_cell.length_b   1.000
_cell.length_c   1.000
_cell.angle_alpha   90.00
_cell.angle_beta   90.00
_cell.angle_gamma   90.00
#
_symmetry.space_group_name_H-M   'P 1'
#
loop_
_entity.id
_entity.type
_entity.pdbx_description
1 polymer ?
#
loop_
_entity_poly.entity_id
_entity_poly.type
_entity_poly.pdbx_seq_one_letter_code
_entity_poly.pdbx_strand_id
1 'polypeptide(L)'
;MRNNQCRGGRMFAPTKICVCNLCDLWCEKLEGIYGSFEKPSEKKKGYVLPRAKMVNADLARIINSDKLNPYAKTAKRMSLLAEEQKVKAKKEKLTKKRKTVTKIISFQMV
;
A
#
# COMPACT_ATOMS: atom_id res chain seq x y z
N MET A 1 -8.99 10.21 1.48
CA MET A 1 -7.78 10.52 2.25
C MET A 1 -6.61 10.47 1.28
N ARG A 2 -6.23 11.62 0.71
CA ARG A 2 -5.19 11.70 -0.32
C ARG A 2 -3.83 11.66 0.37
N ASN A 3 -3.06 10.65 0.00
CA ASN A 3 -1.75 10.32 0.51
C ASN A 3 -0.81 11.53 0.41
N ASN A 4 -0.40 12.06 1.56
CA ASN A 4 0.63 13.09 1.67
C ASN A 4 2.02 12.43 1.55
N GLN A 5 2.27 11.85 0.38
CA GLN A 5 3.60 11.36 0.01
C GLN A 5 4.44 12.55 -0.45
N CYS A 6 5.03 13.26 0.52
CA CYS A 6 6.27 13.97 0.25
C CYS A 6 7.30 12.91 -0.13
N ARG A 7 7.85 13.06 -1.33
CA ARG A 7 8.80 12.13 -1.95
C ARG A 7 9.98 11.89 -0.99
N GLY A 8 10.13 10.65 -0.55
CA GLY A 8 11.38 10.17 0.04
C GLY A 8 11.64 10.52 1.51
N GLY A 9 11.02 9.76 2.42
CA GLY A 9 11.68 9.36 3.67
C GLY A 9 11.73 10.37 4.83
N ARG A 10 10.87 10.13 5.83
CA ARG A 10 10.97 10.53 7.26
C ARG A 10 11.64 11.87 7.55
N MET A 11 10.86 12.95 7.55
CA MET A 11 11.14 14.09 8.42
C MET A 11 10.52 13.83 9.80
N PHE A 12 11.36 13.86 10.84
CA PHE A 12 10.94 13.84 12.23
C PHE A 12 10.30 15.19 12.55
N ALA A 13 8.96 15.24 12.56
CA ALA A 13 8.24 16.34 13.18
C ALA A 13 7.03 15.74 13.92
N PRO A 14 7.03 15.71 15.27
CA PRO A 14 5.79 15.54 15.98
C PRO A 14 5.00 16.85 15.78
N THR A 15 3.90 16.74 15.04
CA THR A 15 2.72 17.63 15.15
C THR A 15 2.86 19.09 14.74
N LYS A 16 3.45 19.41 13.58
CA LYS A 16 3.06 20.62 12.82
C LYS A 16 2.62 20.20 11.43
N ILE A 17 1.36 20.47 11.09
CA ILE A 17 0.83 20.26 9.75
C ILE A 17 1.55 21.27 8.84
N CYS A 18 2.51 20.79 8.04
CA CYS A 18 3.11 21.60 6.99
C CYS A 18 2.07 21.80 5.89
N VAL A 19 1.70 23.05 5.64
CA VAL A 19 0.85 23.41 4.49
C VAL A 19 1.72 23.33 3.24
N CYS A 20 1.29 22.55 2.26
CA CYS A 20 2.10 22.12 1.11
C CYS A 20 2.67 23.26 0.24
N ASN A 21 2.10 24.46 0.32
CA ASN A 21 2.54 25.62 -0.45
C ASN A 21 3.81 26.31 0.11
N LEU A 22 4.29 25.91 1.30
CA LEU A 22 5.48 26.47 1.96
C LEU A 22 6.65 25.48 2.11
N CYS A 23 6.50 24.24 1.62
CA CYS A 23 7.47 23.17 1.86
C CYS A 23 8.83 23.43 1.19
N ASP A 24 8.85 24.00 -0.01
CA ASP A 24 10.08 24.18 -0.79
C ASP A 24 11.06 25.15 -0.09
N LEU A 25 10.55 26.29 0.39
CA LEU A 25 11.34 27.29 1.11
C LEU A 25 11.92 26.76 2.43
N TRP A 26 11.23 25.80 3.06
CA TRP A 26 11.69 25.22 4.32
C TRP A 26 12.77 24.15 4.08
N CYS A 27 12.65 23.36 3.02
CA CYS A 27 13.67 22.37 2.64
C CYS A 27 15.03 23.04 2.40
N GLU A 28 15.07 24.13 1.64
CA GLU A 28 16.31 24.87 1.35
C GLU A 28 17.00 25.41 2.63
N LYS A 29 16.21 25.96 3.57
CA LYS A 29 16.73 26.46 4.85
C LYS A 29 17.31 25.34 5.72
N LEU A 30 16.74 24.14 5.66
CA LEU A 30 17.24 22.98 6.41
C LEU A 30 18.51 22.40 5.79
N GLU A 31 18.62 22.37 4.46
CA GLU A 31 19.85 21.97 3.77
C GLU A 31 21.04 22.84 4.16
N GLY A 32 20.88 24.16 4.32
CA GLY A 32 21.97 25.03 4.78
C GLY A 32 22.40 24.81 6.25
N ILE A 33 21.54 24.22 7.09
CA ILE A 33 21.85 23.95 8.51
C ILE A 33 22.45 22.56 8.69
N TYR A 34 21.87 21.55 8.04
CA TYR A 34 22.18 20.14 8.26
C TYR A 34 22.92 19.47 7.09
N GLY A 35 22.95 20.12 5.92
CA GLY A 35 23.52 19.55 4.71
C GLY A 35 22.63 18.47 4.07
N SER A 36 23.23 17.71 3.18
CA SER A 36 22.66 16.52 2.54
C SER A 36 23.60 15.32 2.78
N PHE A 37 23.26 14.13 2.27
CA PHE A 37 24.18 12.98 2.34
C PHE A 37 25.49 13.21 1.57
N GLU A 38 25.47 14.11 0.58
CA GLU A 38 26.64 14.46 -0.25
C GLU A 38 27.30 15.78 0.15
N LYS A 39 26.54 16.70 0.76
CA LYS A 39 27.01 18.06 1.12
C LYS A 39 27.12 18.20 2.63
N PRO A 40 28.30 18.51 3.19
CA PRO A 40 28.44 18.73 4.64
C PRO A 40 27.69 19.98 5.09
N SER A 41 27.36 20.07 6.38
CA SER A 41 26.66 21.23 6.94
C SER A 41 27.56 22.46 7.02
N GLU A 42 27.07 23.60 6.52
CA GLU A 42 27.80 24.87 6.54
C GLU A 42 27.88 25.48 7.96
N LYS A 43 26.80 25.34 8.74
CA LYS A 43 26.65 26.03 10.04
C LYS A 43 27.12 25.20 11.24
N LYS A 44 27.13 23.87 11.11
CA LYS A 44 27.53 22.96 12.19
C LYS A 44 28.86 22.31 11.86
N LYS A 45 29.91 22.65 12.62
CA LYS A 45 31.24 22.07 12.44
C LYS A 45 31.24 20.60 12.88
N GLY A 46 31.72 19.70 12.02
CA GLY A 46 31.87 18.28 12.32
C GLY A 46 30.56 17.47 12.41
N TYR A 47 29.43 18.05 11.98
CA TYR A 47 28.16 17.34 11.98
C TYR A 47 28.01 16.48 10.71
N VAL A 48 27.76 15.18 10.89
CA VAL A 48 27.48 14.22 9.82
C VAL A 48 26.07 13.68 10.00
N LEU A 49 25.29 13.69 8.92
CA LEU A 49 23.90 13.23 8.95
C LEU A 49 23.85 11.71 9.23
N PRO A 50 23.13 11.25 10.28
CA PRO A 50 23.01 9.83 10.57
C PRO A 50 22.34 9.07 9.42
N ARG A 51 22.95 7.96 9.02
CA ARG A 51 22.38 7.06 8.02
C ARG A 51 21.29 6.21 8.66
N ALA A 52 20.18 6.02 7.95
CA ALA A 52 19.13 5.11 8.39
C ALA A 52 19.69 3.68 8.45
N LYS A 53 19.50 3.01 9.59
CA LYS A 53 19.90 1.61 9.79
C LYS A 53 19.13 0.63 8.90
N MET A 54 17.93 1.02 8.45
CA MET A 54 17.04 0.23 7.60
C MET A 54 16.61 1.05 6.39
N VAL A 55 16.73 0.45 5.21
CA VAL A 55 16.36 1.09 3.92
C VAL A 55 14.84 1.20 3.78
N ASN A 56 14.11 0.11 4.07
CA ASN A 56 12.64 0.13 4.09
C ASN A 56 12.16 0.12 5.55
N ALA A 57 11.28 1.07 5.90
CA ALA A 57 10.70 1.17 7.24
C ALA A 57 9.44 0.33 7.42
N ASP A 58 8.78 -0.09 6.33
CA ASP A 58 7.59 -0.92 6.40
C ASP A 58 7.98 -2.39 6.60
N LEU A 59 8.06 -2.76 7.87
CA LEU A 59 8.35 -4.12 8.32
C LEU A 59 7.20 -5.08 8.05
N ALA A 60 5.95 -4.62 8.17
CA ALA A 60 4.76 -5.45 7.97
C ALA A 60 4.73 -6.02 6.55
N ARG A 61 5.10 -5.21 5.54
CA ARG A 61 5.21 -5.66 4.16
C ARG A 61 6.35 -6.65 3.94
N ILE A 62 7.50 -6.45 4.59
CA ILE A 62 8.66 -7.34 4.45
C ILE A 62 8.35 -8.72 5.04
N ILE A 63 7.79 -8.75 6.26
CA ILE A 63 7.47 -9.98 6.98
C ILE A 63 6.45 -10.83 6.22
N ASN A 64 5.42 -10.17 5.67
CA ASN A 64 4.36 -10.86 4.93
C ASN A 64 4.70 -11.11 3.45
N SER A 65 5.92 -10.83 3.03
CA SER A 65 6.34 -11.08 1.65
C SER A 65 6.52 -12.57 1.38
N ASP A 66 6.22 -13.01 0.14
CA ASP A 66 6.28 -14.43 -0.23
C ASP A 66 7.68 -15.04 -0.19
N LYS A 67 8.71 -14.19 -0.20
CA LYS A 67 10.11 -14.63 -0.14
C LYS A 67 10.50 -15.07 1.26
N LEU A 68 9.89 -14.46 2.28
CA LEU A 68 10.25 -14.68 3.67
C LEU A 68 9.28 -15.62 4.38
N ASN A 69 7.98 -15.53 4.05
CA ASN A 69 6.98 -16.38 4.67
C ASN A 69 6.72 -17.65 3.83
N PRO A 70 7.14 -18.84 4.30
CA PRO A 70 6.93 -20.10 3.56
C PRO A 70 5.45 -20.44 3.36
N TYR A 71 4.57 -19.99 4.26
CA TYR A 71 3.14 -20.25 4.21
C TYR A 71 2.37 -19.28 3.31
N ALA A 72 3.00 -18.20 2.84
CA ALA A 72 2.32 -17.20 2.03
C ALA A 72 1.79 -17.78 0.71
N LYS A 73 2.54 -18.70 0.09
CA LYS A 73 2.12 -19.39 -1.14
C LYS A 73 0.86 -20.23 -0.91
N THR A 74 0.81 -20.95 0.21
CA THR A 74 -0.36 -21.77 0.59
C THR A 74 -1.58 -20.88 0.85
N ALA A 75 -1.42 -19.79 1.60
CA ALA A 75 -2.51 -18.85 1.87
C ALA A 75 -3.08 -18.24 0.57
N LYS A 76 -2.21 -17.87 -0.37
CA LYS A 76 -2.62 -17.39 -1.71
C LYS A 76 -3.35 -18.46 -2.51
N ARG A 77 -2.89 -19.70 -2.47
CA ARG A 77 -3.58 -20.81 -3.15
C ARG A 77 -4.97 -21.03 -2.56
N MET A 78 -5.11 -20.98 -1.24
CA MET A 78 -6.39 -21.15 -0.57
C MET A 78 -7.38 -20.02 -0.92
N SER A 79 -6.92 -18.77 -1.03
CA SER A 79 -7.80 -17.67 -1.42
C SER A 79 -8.33 -17.80 -2.85
N LEU A 80 -7.48 -18.26 -3.79
CA LEU A 80 -7.89 -18.53 -5.16
C LEU A 80 -8.94 -19.65 -5.23
N LEU A 81 -8.70 -20.77 -4.54
CA LEU A 81 -9.64 -21.89 -4.50
C LEU A 81 -11.00 -21.48 -3.90
N ALA A 82 -10.98 -20.68 -2.83
CA ALA A 82 -12.20 -20.17 -2.22
C ALA A 82 -12.99 -19.25 -3.18
N GLU A 83 -12.30 -18.41 -3.95
CA GLU A 83 -12.96 -17.55 -4.94
C GLU A 83 -13.57 -18.36 -6.10
N GLU A 84 -12.86 -19.37 -6.59
CA GLU A 84 -13.38 -20.30 -7.61
C GLU A 84 -14.66 -21.00 -7.14
N GLN A 85 -14.68 -21.47 -5.88
CA GLN A 85 -15.87 -22.09 -5.28
C GLN A 85 -17.05 -21.10 -5.19
N LYS A 86 -16.80 -19.85 -4.80
CA LYS A 86 -17.84 -18.80 -4.77
C LYS A 86 -18.40 -18.54 -6.17
N VAL A 87 -17.55 -18.48 -7.20
CA VAL A 87 -17.97 -18.29 -8.58
C VAL A 87 -18.81 -19.47 -9.07
N LYS A 88 -18.39 -20.71 -8.79
CA LYS A 88 -19.16 -21.92 -9.13
C LYS A 88 -20.54 -21.91 -8.46
N ALA A 89 -20.60 -21.63 -7.16
CA ALA A 89 -21.86 -21.54 -6.42
C ALA A 89 -22.79 -20.44 -6.97
N LYS A 90 -22.25 -19.27 -7.33
CA LYS A 90 -23.03 -18.18 -7.97
C LYS A 90 -23.57 -18.62 -9.33
N LYS A 91 -22.75 -19.27 -10.16
CA LYS A 91 -23.17 -19.78 -11.49
C LYS A 91 -24.27 -20.82 -11.36
N GLU A 92 -24.16 -21.76 -10.42
CA GLU A 92 -25.18 -22.78 -10.19
C GLU A 92 -26.52 -22.19 -9.71
N LYS A 93 -26.47 -21.20 -8.82
CA LYS A 93 -27.66 -20.44 -8.41
C LYS A 93 -28.30 -19.73 -9.60
N LEU A 94 -27.49 -19.16 -10.50
CA LEU A 94 -27.97 -18.48 -11.70
C LEU A 94 -28.62 -19.45 -12.70
N THR A 95 -28.02 -20.62 -12.92
CA THR A 95 -28.58 -21.63 -13.84
C THR A 95 -29.91 -22.18 -13.31
N LYS A 96 -30.04 -22.41 -12.01
CA LYS A 96 -31.32 -22.78 -11.37
C LYS A 96 -32.40 -21.73 -11.61
N LYS A 97 -32.10 -20.44 -11.37
CA LYS A 97 -33.03 -19.33 -11.66
C LYS A 97 -33.45 -19.27 -13.13
N ARG A 98 -32.50 -19.42 -14.07
CA ARG A 98 -32.79 -19.44 -15.52
C ARG A 98 -33.72 -20.60 -15.90
N LYS A 99 -33.54 -21.79 -15.32
CA LYS A 99 -34.42 -22.95 -15.54
C LYS A 99 -35.84 -22.71 -15.01
N THR A 100 -35.98 -22.08 -13.84
CA THR A 100 -37.30 -21.72 -13.30
C THR A 100 -38.01 -20.70 -14.18
N VAL A 101 -37.29 -19.65 -14.63
CA VAL A 101 -37.84 -18.61 -15.51
C VAL A 101 -38.26 -19.19 -16.86
N THR A 102 -37.44 -20.04 -17.48
CA THR A 102 -37.79 -20.70 -18.75
C THR A 102 -39.02 -21.60 -18.62
N LYS A 103 -39.16 -22.35 -17.51
CA LYS A 103 -40.37 -23.14 -17.22
C LYS A 103 -41.63 -22.28 -17.08
N ILE A 104 -41.53 -21.13 -16.40
CA ILE A 104 -42.67 -20.20 -16.24
C ILE A 104 -43.07 -19.63 -17.60
N ILE A 105 -42.09 -19.16 -18.39
CA ILE A 105 -42.35 -18.61 -19.74
C ILE A 105 -43.00 -19.67 -20.63
N SER A 106 -42.52 -20.92 -20.62
CA SER A 106 -43.13 -21.99 -21.41
C SER A 106 -44.55 -22.34 -20.96
N PHE A 107 -44.87 -22.19 -19.68
CA PHE A 107 -46.21 -22.47 -19.16
C PHE A 107 -47.21 -21.35 -19.49
N GLN A 108 -46.75 -20.13 -19.67
CA GLN A 108 -47.58 -18.96 -19.92
C GLN A 108 -47.82 -18.67 -21.43
N MET A 109 -47.15 -19.42 -22.30
CA MET A 109 -47.32 -19.36 -23.77
C MET A 109 -48.17 -20.52 -24.34
N VAL A 110 -48.80 -21.31 -23.47
CA VAL A 110 -49.84 -22.31 -23.79
C VAL A 110 -51.17 -21.79 -23.28
#